data_AF-A0AAW5NQK6-F1
#
_entry.id   AF-A0AAW5NQK6-F1
#
_cell.length_a   1.000
_cell.length_b   1.000
_cell.length_c   1.000
_cell.angle_alpha   90.00
_cell.angle_beta   90.00
_cell.angle_gamma   90.00
#
_symmetry.space_group_name_H-M   'P 1'
#
loop_
_entity.id
_entity.type
_entity.pdbx_description
1 polymer ?
#
loop_
_entity_poly.entity_id
_entity_poly.type
_entity_poly.pdbx_seq_one_letter_code
_entity_poly.pdbx_strand_id
1 'polypeptide(L)' 'MIIDISIIKWNDMETLPEEHKPVLLLWFDDKYNEVHGSSAMYDKDDRGFIDSDAFDIPRVFDNALAWAEYPQLVLF' A
#
# COMPACT_ATOMS: atom_id res chain seq x y z
N MET A 1 -17.06 -7.46 -3.93
CA MET A 1 -16.40 -8.20 -2.84
C MET A 1 -16.07 -7.19 -1.76
N ILE A 2 -16.60 -7.35 -0.54
CA ILE A 2 -16.24 -6.51 0.60
C ILE A 2 -15.13 -7.27 1.33
N ILE A 3 -13.93 -6.68 1.39
CA ILE A 3 -12.83 -7.22 2.20
C ILE A 3 -12.95 -6.53 3.57
N ASP A 4 -13.16 -7.31 4.62
CA ASP A 4 -13.07 -6.82 5.98
C ASP A 4 -11.60 -6.51 6.30
N ILE A 5 -11.27 -5.25 6.46
CA ILE A 5 -9.88 -4.80 6.70
C ILE A 5 -9.34 -5.26 8.07
N SER A 6 -10.19 -5.70 8.99
CA SER A 6 -9.78 -6.23 10.29
C SER A 6 -9.08 -7.59 10.20
N ILE A 7 -9.25 -8.31 9.08
CA ILE A 7 -8.57 -9.59 8.83
C ILE A 7 -7.16 -9.40 8.23
N ILE A 8 -6.83 -8.18 7.82
CA ILE A 8 -5.55 -7.85 7.19
C ILE A 8 -4.51 -7.61 8.29
N LYS A 9 -3.38 -8.31 8.18
CA LYS A 9 -2.23 -8.08 9.05
C LYS A 9 -1.38 -6.94 8.48
N TRP A 10 -1.57 -5.76 9.04
CA TRP A 10 -0.79 -4.57 8.72
C TRP A 10 0.60 -4.62 9.35
N ASN A 11 1.60 -4.22 8.57
CA ASN A 11 2.97 -3.97 9.01
C ASN A 11 3.17 -2.46 9.11
N ASP A 12 3.92 -2.03 10.12
CA ASP A 12 4.40 -0.65 10.22
C ASP A 12 5.46 -0.35 9.15
N MET A 13 5.89 0.91 9.11
CA MET A 13 6.86 1.40 8.13
C MET A 13 8.32 1.15 8.54
N GLU A 14 8.60 0.55 9.71
CA GLU A 14 9.96 0.14 10.11
C GLU A 14 10.40 -1.11 9.34
N THR A 15 9.43 -1.95 8.98
CA THR A 15 9.62 -3.07 8.07
C THR A 15 9.10 -2.70 6.69
N LEU A 16 9.90 -2.87 5.64
CA LEU A 16 9.48 -2.54 4.28
C LEU A 16 9.21 -3.83 3.50
N PRO A 17 8.25 -3.82 2.56
CA PRO A 17 7.99 -4.98 1.72
C PRO A 17 9.14 -5.22 0.75
N GLU A 18 9.09 -6.39 0.11
CA GLU A 18 10.00 -6.70 -0.99
C GLU A 18 9.86 -5.66 -2.12
N GLU A 19 10.99 -5.26 -2.70
CA GLU A 19 11.08 -4.27 -3.77
C GLU A 19 10.23 -4.69 -4.98
N HIS A 20 9.45 -3.75 -5.53
CA HIS A 20 8.54 -3.98 -6.67
C HIS A 20 7.48 -5.09 -6.46
N LYS A 21 7.23 -5.53 -5.22
CA LYS A 21 6.11 -6.41 -4.91
C LYS A 21 4.85 -5.57 -4.67
N PRO A 22 3.72 -5.86 -5.35
CA PRO A 22 2.45 -5.21 -5.06
C PRO A 22 1.97 -5.51 -3.64
N VAL A 23 1.57 -4.47 -2.93
CA VAL A 23 1.02 -4.52 -1.57
C VAL A 23 -0.21 -3.62 -1.45
N LEU A 24 -0.98 -3.84 -0.40
CA LEU A 24 -1.94 -2.86 0.08
C LEU A 24 -1.20 -1.80 0.91
N LEU A 25 -1.51 -0.54 0.66
CA LEU A 25 -0.93 0.61 1.36
C LEU A 25 -2.04 1.42 2.02
N LEU A 26 -1.87 1.72 3.31
CA LEU A 26 -2.62 2.77 3.98
C LEU A 26 -1.80 4.05 3.98
N TRP A 27 -2.41 5.15 3.58
CA TRP A 27 -1.78 6.46 3.58
C TRP A 27 -2.79 7.54 3.96
N PHE A 28 -2.27 8.65 4.47
CA PHE A 28 -3.06 9.78 4.90
C PHE A 28 -3.09 10.88 3.83
N ASP A 29 -4.29 11.22 3.36
CA ASP A 29 -4.49 12.36 2.47
C ASP A 29 -4.73 13.62 3.32
N ASP A 30 -3.72 14.49 3.37
CA ASP A 30 -3.72 15.72 4.14
C ASP A 30 -4.71 16.76 3.61
N LYS A 31 -4.98 16.74 2.30
CA LYS A 31 -5.91 17.66 1.64
C LYS A 31 -7.35 17.42 2.09
N TYR A 32 -7.72 16.16 2.29
CA TYR A 32 -9.07 15.78 2.73
C TYR A 32 -9.15 15.36 4.20
N ASN A 33 -8.01 15.23 4.89
CA ASN A 33 -7.91 14.76 6.26
C ASN A 33 -8.54 13.37 6.44
N GLU A 34 -8.22 12.47 5.51
CA GLU A 34 -8.78 11.12 5.39
C GLU A 34 -7.68 10.05 5.27
N VAL A 35 -7.99 8.82 5.67
CA VAL A 35 -7.12 7.66 5.46
C VAL A 35 -7.63 6.89 4.26
N HIS A 36 -6.75 6.63 3.29
CA HIS A 36 -7.07 5.87 2.08
C HIS A 36 -6.30 4.56 2.05
N GLY A 37 -6.88 3.57 1.37
CA GLY A 37 -6.23 2.33 1.00
C GLY A 37 -6.03 2.27 -0.51
N SER A 38 -4.84 1.92 -0.97
CA SER A 38 -4.53 1.72 -2.39
C SER A 38 -3.59 0.54 -2.61
N SER A 39 -3.47 0.11 -3.86
CA SER A 39 -2.35 -0.75 -4.27
C SER A 39 -1.10 0.10 -4.45
N ALA A 40 0.05 -0.40 -4.02
CA ALA A 40 1.33 0.27 -4.23
C ALA A 40 2.46 -0.76 -4.32
N MET A 41 3.62 -0.32 -4.76
CA MET A 41 4.89 -1.06 -4.71
C MET A 41 5.92 -0.21 -3.99
N TYR A 42 6.78 -0.84 -3.20
CA TYR A 42 7.93 -0.16 -2.62
C TYR A 42 9.06 -0.09 -3.65
N ASP A 43 9.57 1.12 -3.88
CA ASP A 43 10.74 1.40 -4.69
C ASP A 43 11.81 2.05 -3.80
N LYS A 44 12.95 1.37 -3.69
CA LYS A 44 14.07 1.83 -2.85
C LYS A 44 14.80 3.02 -3.49
N ASP A 45 14.81 3.12 -4.81
CA ASP A 45 15.52 4.16 -5.56
C ASP A 45 14.74 5.48 -5.46
N ASP A 46 13.41 5.40 -5.50
CA ASP A 46 12.50 6.52 -5.20
C ASP A 46 12.24 6.72 -3.70
N ARG A 47 12.79 5.82 -2.85
CA ARG A 47 12.70 5.83 -1.38
C ARG A 47 11.25 5.94 -0.87
N GLY A 48 10.32 5.27 -1.53
CA GLY A 48 8.91 5.44 -1.23
C GLY A 48 8.02 4.37 -1.82
N PHE A 49 6.73 4.54 -1.55
CA PHE A 49 5.70 3.75 -2.21
C PHE A 49 5.25 4.48 -3.46
N ILE A 50 5.19 3.74 -4.55
CA ILE A 50 4.68 4.19 -5.83
C ILE A 50 3.40 3.42 -6.18
N ASP A 51 2.47 4.08 -6.87
CA ASP A 51 1.28 3.42 -7.37
C ASP A 51 1.65 2.23 -8.27
N SER A 52 1.08 1.05 -7.97
CA SER A 52 1.40 -0.17 -8.73
C SER A 52 0.84 -0.16 -10.15
N ASP A 53 -0.19 0.65 -10.40
CA ASP A 53 -0.98 0.61 -11.64
C ASP A 53 -0.72 1.82 -12.54
N ALA A 54 0.20 2.71 -12.16
CA ALA A 54 0.48 3.94 -12.89
C ALA A 54 1.42 3.68 -14.10
N PHE A 55 0.84 3.33 -15.24
CA PHE A 55 1.55 3.08 -16.49
C PHE A 55 2.27 4.30 -17.10
N ASP A 56 1.87 5.53 -16.73
CA ASP A 56 2.40 6.75 -17.37
C ASP A 56 3.19 7.68 -16.44
N ILE A 57 2.85 7.79 -15.15
CA ILE A 57 3.60 8.57 -14.14
C ILE A 57 3.35 7.97 -12.74
N PRO A 58 4.36 7.38 -12.08
CA PRO A 58 4.20 6.86 -10.72
C PRO A 58 3.81 7.97 -9.74
N ARG A 59 2.72 7.78 -8.99
CA ARG A 59 2.38 8.65 -7.86
C ARG A 59 3.14 8.16 -6.63
N VAL A 60 3.92 9.05 -6.00
CA VAL A 60 4.60 8.77 -4.72
C VAL A 60 3.64 9.04 -3.56
N PHE A 61 3.61 8.14 -2.57
CA PHE A 61 2.81 8.27 -1.35
C PHE A 61 3.68 8.69 -0.16
N ASP A 62 3.82 10.01 0.04
CA ASP A 62 4.68 10.58 1.10
C ASP A 62 4.14 10.37 2.53
N ASN A 63 2.82 10.18 2.67
CA ASN A 63 2.14 10.01 3.96
C ASN A 63 1.72 8.56 4.22
N ALA A 64 2.57 7.61 3.85
CA ALA A 64 2.34 6.19 4.10
C ALA A 64 2.34 5.88 5.61
N LEU A 65 1.33 5.14 6.06
CA LEU A 65 1.10 4.80 7.46
C LEU A 65 1.44 3.34 7.78
N ALA A 66 1.02 2.43 6.89
CA ALA A 66 1.20 0.99 7.04
C ALA A 66 1.03 0.29 5.69
N TRP A 67 1.56 -0.91 5.56
CA TRP A 67 1.37 -1.74 4.37
C TRP A 67 0.99 -3.17 4.75
N ALA A 68 0.42 -3.93 3.82
CA ALA A 68 0.09 -5.33 4.02
C ALA A 68 0.22 -6.12 2.72
N GLU A 69 0.57 -7.40 2.85
CA GLU A 69 0.44 -8.31 1.72
C GLU A 69 -1.03 -8.51 1.35
N TYR A 70 -1.28 -8.77 0.07
CA TYR A 70 -2.60 -9.14 -0.38
C TYR A 70 -3.07 -10.42 0.32
N PRO A 71 -4.27 -10.42 0.93
CA PRO A 71 -4.81 -11.62 1.55
C PRO A 71 -4.96 -12.70 0.48
N GLN A 72 -4.44 -13.90 0.77
CA GLN A 72 -4.66 -15.05 -0.09
C GLN A 72 -6.13 -15.45 0.03
N LEU A 73 -6.90 -15.24 -1.05
CA LEU A 73 -8.25 -15.74 -1.16
C LEU A 73 -8.18 -17.28 -1.27
N VAL A 74 -8.37 -17.98 -0.16
CA VAL A 74 -8.61 -19.42 -0.20
C VAL A 74 -10.05 -19.61 -0.68
N LEU A 75 -10.21 -19.86 -1.97
CA LEU A 75 -11.48 -20.27 -2.55
C LEU A 75 -11.74 -21.72 -2.12
N PHE A 76 -12.74 -21.92 -1.27
CA PHE A 76 -13.24 -23.24 -0.86
C PHE A 76 -14.22 -23.81 -1.89
#